data_AF-A0A494XLI4-F1
#
_entry.id   AF-A0A494XLI4-F1
#
_cell.length_a   1.000
_cell.length_b   1.000
_cell.length_c   1.000
_cell.angle_alpha   90.00
_cell.angle_beta   90.00
_cell.angle_gamma   90.00
#
_symmetry.space_group_name_H-M   'P 1'
#
loop_
_entity.id
_entity.type
_entity.pdbx_description
1 polymer ?
#
loop_
_entity_poly.entity_id
_entity_poly.type
_entity_poly.pdbx_seq_one_letter_code
_entity_poly.pdbx_strand_id
1 'polypeptide(L)'
;MSNLRNNRFVYTALYCVFLIITIWIDGDLYRDKNLMGLYLLNIIFAGIVFWRNLFVQVLIAAILTSLYYYFAPFDSPHILVIIFQGLTYCLAIIGVSIAIKYYKREKENTLNLTLALAKSLDSRDPYTASHSENVAYYALCVAKAMRLSNKRCDDIHTGGLLHDIGKIGVGESILSKTSKLTDEEFERIRQHPIIGYEMVKHISQFRKNGILDMILYHHERYDGKGYPKGLKAEEIPLAARIMAVADSFDAMTSRRVYRPQTDINYAIAEIRKNKGAQFDPEIAEIFIEIVEKGENEVLSRCLDCVAE
;
A
#
# COMPACT_ATOMS: atom_id res chain seq x y z
N MET A 1 12.72 7.43 1.46
CA MET A 1 13.66 7.29 0.31
C MET A 1 14.78 6.24 0.47
N SER A 2 15.03 5.71 1.68
CA SER A 2 16.10 4.73 1.93
C SER A 2 15.73 3.31 1.51
N ASN A 3 14.45 2.94 1.54
CA ASN A 3 13.99 1.57 1.30
C ASN A 3 13.87 1.23 -0.18
N LEU A 4 13.40 2.15 -1.02
CA LEU A 4 13.38 1.99 -2.49
C LEU A 4 14.78 1.92 -3.09
N ARG A 5 15.73 2.67 -2.54
CA ARG A 5 17.14 2.62 -2.96
C ARG A 5 17.78 1.29 -2.56
N ASN A 6 17.44 0.78 -1.37
CA ASN A 6 17.90 -0.51 -0.89
C ASN A 6 17.32 -1.67 -1.73
N ASN A 7 16.01 -1.64 -2.03
CA ASN A 7 15.38 -2.63 -2.89
C ASN A 7 15.93 -2.58 -4.32
N ARG A 8 16.13 -1.38 -4.89
CA ARG A 8 16.75 -1.26 -6.22
C ARG A 8 18.17 -1.80 -6.24
N PHE A 9 18.96 -1.53 -5.19
CA PHE A 9 20.29 -2.09 -5.05
C PHE A 9 20.24 -3.61 -4.97
N VAL A 10 19.33 -4.17 -4.16
CA VAL A 10 19.12 -5.63 -4.05
C VAL A 10 18.73 -6.23 -5.40
N TYR A 11 17.75 -5.67 -6.13
CA TYR A 11 17.35 -6.18 -7.44
C TYR A 11 18.45 -6.03 -8.50
N THR A 12 19.25 -4.97 -8.42
CA THR A 12 20.43 -4.79 -9.28
C THR A 12 21.49 -5.84 -8.98
N ALA A 13 21.78 -6.08 -7.70
CA ALA A 13 22.71 -7.12 -7.27
C ALA A 13 22.24 -8.52 -7.68
N LEU A 14 20.96 -8.84 -7.47
CA LEU A 14 20.35 -10.09 -7.92
C LEU A 14 20.47 -10.27 -9.44
N TYR A 15 20.24 -9.22 -10.22
CA TYR A 15 20.43 -9.25 -11.67
C TYR A 15 21.90 -9.53 -12.03
N CYS A 16 22.86 -8.85 -11.40
CA CYS A 16 24.28 -9.08 -11.66
C CYS A 16 24.71 -10.51 -11.30
N VAL A 17 24.24 -11.04 -10.17
CA VAL A 17 24.49 -12.45 -9.78
C VAL A 17 23.91 -13.40 -10.83
N PHE A 18 22.67 -13.16 -11.26
CA PHE A 18 22.02 -13.99 -12.29
C PHE A 18 22.76 -13.95 -13.63
N LEU A 19 23.28 -12.79 -14.03
CA LEU A 19 24.08 -12.64 -15.24
C LEU A 19 25.41 -13.40 -15.13
N ILE A 20 26.11 -13.32 -14.00
CA ILE A 20 27.36 -14.07 -13.77
C ILE A 20 27.11 -15.58 -13.83
N ILE A 21 26.03 -16.05 -13.19
CA ILE A 21 25.63 -17.47 -13.24
C ILE A 21 25.33 -17.89 -14.68
N THR A 22 24.64 -17.04 -15.45
CA THR A 22 24.34 -17.31 -16.87
C THR A 22 25.63 -17.51 -17.66
N ILE A 23 26.62 -16.61 -17.49
CA ILE A 23 27.92 -16.70 -18.17
C ILE A 23 28.69 -17.96 -17.75
N TRP A 24 28.68 -18.31 -16.46
CA TRP A 24 29.37 -19.51 -15.97
C TRP A 24 28.75 -20.81 -16.50
N ILE A 25 27.42 -20.88 -16.53
CA ILE A 25 26.70 -22.04 -17.07
C ILE A 25 26.98 -22.23 -18.57
N ASP A 26 26.92 -21.14 -19.33
CA ASP A 26 27.10 -21.17 -20.80
C ASP A 26 28.56 -21.44 -21.18
N GLY A 27 29.52 -20.88 -20.44
CA GLY A 27 30.95 -20.98 -20.76
C GLY A 27 31.63 -22.28 -20.31
N ASP A 28 31.20 -22.87 -19.19
CA ASP A 28 31.93 -23.95 -18.50
C ASP A 28 31.09 -25.23 -18.35
N LEU A 29 29.80 -25.12 -18.01
CA LEU A 29 28.99 -26.29 -17.65
C LEU A 29 28.30 -26.94 -18.86
N TYR A 30 27.87 -26.15 -19.85
CA TYR A 30 27.08 -26.61 -20.99
C TYR A 30 27.54 -25.98 -22.32
N ARG A 31 28.86 -25.87 -22.51
CA ARG A 31 29.48 -25.24 -23.70
C ARG A 31 28.93 -25.77 -25.05
N ASP A 32 28.51 -27.04 -25.11
CA ASP A 32 28.02 -27.68 -26.34
C ASP A 32 26.50 -27.55 -26.55
N LYS A 33 25.75 -26.98 -25.60
CA LYS A 33 24.30 -26.79 -25.70
C LYS A 33 23.96 -25.30 -25.78
N ASN A 34 23.24 -24.91 -26.83
CA ASN A 34 22.76 -23.55 -26.96
C ASN A 34 21.68 -23.25 -25.89
N LEU A 35 22.05 -22.46 -24.87
CA LEU A 35 21.16 -22.06 -23.76
C LEU A 35 20.53 -20.68 -23.96
N MET A 36 20.04 -20.41 -25.18
CA MET A 36 19.31 -19.17 -25.54
C MET A 36 18.25 -18.73 -24.52
N GLY A 37 17.59 -19.67 -23.83
CA GLY A 37 16.60 -19.38 -22.80
C GLY A 37 17.12 -18.56 -21.61
N LEU A 38 18.40 -18.70 -21.23
CA LEU A 38 18.98 -17.94 -20.11
C LEU A 38 19.18 -16.46 -20.49
N TYR A 39 19.56 -16.19 -21.74
CA TYR A 39 19.67 -14.83 -22.26
C TYR A 39 18.30 -14.14 -22.37
N LEU A 40 17.25 -14.88 -22.76
CA LEU A 40 15.87 -14.38 -22.74
C LEU A 40 15.41 -14.00 -21.33
N LEU A 41 15.77 -14.80 -20.31
CA LEU A 41 15.43 -14.48 -18.93
C LEU A 41 16.16 -13.22 -18.42
N ASN A 42 17.42 -13.02 -18.82
CA ASN A 42 18.17 -11.79 -18.53
C ASN A 42 17.50 -10.55 -19.12
N ILE A 43 16.96 -10.63 -20.33
CA ILE A 43 16.23 -9.53 -20.97
C ILE A 43 14.98 -9.14 -20.17
N ILE A 44 14.20 -10.13 -19.72
CA ILE A 44 13.00 -9.89 -18.90
C ILE A 44 13.40 -9.20 -17.60
N PHE A 45 14.41 -9.72 -16.89
CA PHE A 45 14.88 -9.10 -15.65
C PHE A 45 15.46 -7.70 -15.87
N ALA A 46 16.23 -7.48 -16.94
CA ALA A 46 16.75 -6.17 -17.28
C ALA A 46 15.62 -5.14 -17.49
N GLY A 47 14.55 -5.56 -18.17
CA GLY A 47 13.35 -4.73 -18.37
C GLY A 47 12.64 -4.38 -17.06
N ILE A 48 12.60 -5.29 -16.09
CA ILE A 48 11.99 -5.05 -14.78
C ILE A 48 12.88 -4.15 -13.89
N VAL A 49 14.19 -4.40 -13.84
CA VAL A 49 15.11 -3.72 -12.91
C VAL A 49 15.48 -2.32 -13.41
N PHE A 50 15.75 -2.18 -14.71
CA PHE A 50 16.27 -0.96 -15.30
C PHE A 50 15.21 -0.17 -16.08
N TRP A 51 13.91 -0.42 -15.83
CA TRP A 51 12.78 0.20 -16.54
C TRP A 51 12.83 1.74 -16.66
N ARG A 52 13.55 2.43 -15.75
CA ARG A 52 13.69 3.89 -15.73
C ARG A 52 14.78 4.45 -16.63
N ASN A 53 15.73 3.62 -17.09
CA ASN A 53 16.94 4.10 -17.75
C ASN A 53 17.19 3.39 -19.08
N LEU A 54 16.77 4.04 -20.17
CA LEU A 54 16.88 3.52 -21.53
C LEU A 54 18.34 3.24 -21.95
N PHE A 55 19.28 4.09 -21.55
CA PHE A 55 20.69 3.91 -21.90
C PHE A 55 21.25 2.60 -21.34
N VAL A 56 20.95 2.30 -20.07
CA VAL A 56 21.37 1.05 -19.41
C VAL A 56 20.74 -0.17 -20.10
N GLN A 57 19.49 -0.07 -20.55
CA GLN A 57 18.81 -1.15 -21.27
C GLN A 57 19.47 -1.46 -22.61
N VAL A 58 19.82 -0.42 -23.39
CA VAL A 58 20.52 -0.59 -24.68
C VAL A 58 21.92 -1.20 -24.46
N LEU A 59 22.64 -0.73 -23.43
CA LEU A 59 23.96 -1.28 -23.08
C LEU A 59 23.86 -2.76 -22.69
N ILE A 60 22.87 -3.12 -21.87
CA ILE A 60 22.62 -4.51 -21.49
C ILE A 60 22.28 -5.37 -22.72
N ALA A 61 21.42 -4.90 -23.61
CA ALA A 61 21.09 -5.62 -24.84
C ALA A 61 22.36 -5.90 -25.68
N ALA A 62 23.21 -4.89 -25.86
CA ALA A 62 24.47 -5.03 -26.60
C ALA A 62 25.43 -6.02 -25.93
N ILE A 63 25.57 -5.98 -24.60
CA ILE A 63 26.40 -6.91 -23.83
C ILE A 63 25.87 -8.34 -23.98
N LEU A 64 24.56 -8.55 -23.80
CA LEU A 64 23.95 -9.88 -23.90
C LEU A 64 24.09 -10.46 -25.31
N THR A 65 23.88 -9.66 -26.36
CA THR A 65 24.10 -10.09 -27.73
C THR A 65 25.57 -10.45 -27.98
N SER A 66 26.50 -9.65 -27.49
CA SER A 66 27.95 -9.93 -27.65
C SER A 66 28.35 -11.22 -26.93
N LEU A 67 27.87 -11.42 -25.70
CA LEU A 67 28.14 -12.63 -24.92
C LEU A 67 27.54 -13.88 -25.58
N TYR A 68 26.32 -13.80 -26.11
CA TYR A 68 25.68 -14.91 -26.80
C TYR A 68 26.53 -15.41 -27.98
N TYR A 69 27.01 -14.51 -28.85
CA TYR A 69 27.86 -14.91 -29.99
C TYR A 69 29.29 -15.27 -29.62
N TYR A 70 29.78 -14.84 -28.45
CA TYR A 70 31.09 -15.25 -27.95
C TYR A 70 31.11 -16.73 -27.53
N PHE A 71 30.02 -17.20 -26.89
CA PHE A 71 29.92 -18.58 -26.42
C PHE A 71 29.21 -19.52 -27.40
N ALA A 72 28.40 -19.00 -28.33
CA ALA A 72 27.68 -19.84 -29.28
C ALA A 72 28.61 -20.42 -30.35
N PRO A 73 28.44 -21.72 -30.71
CA PRO A 73 29.30 -22.44 -31.65
C PRO A 73 28.94 -22.13 -33.11
N PHE A 74 28.80 -20.86 -33.48
CA PHE A 74 28.53 -20.46 -34.86
C PHE A 74 29.83 -20.16 -35.60
N ASP A 75 30.08 -20.88 -36.69
CA ASP A 75 31.14 -20.52 -37.63
C ASP A 75 30.75 -19.24 -38.38
N SER A 76 31.32 -18.10 -37.97
CA SER A 76 31.22 -16.79 -38.64
C SER A 76 29.78 -16.26 -38.85
N PRO A 77 29.07 -15.85 -37.78
CA PRO A 77 27.75 -15.25 -37.92
C PRO A 77 27.78 -13.99 -38.79
N HIS A 78 26.85 -13.88 -39.75
CA HIS A 78 26.68 -12.66 -40.55
C HIS A 78 26.33 -11.47 -39.65
N ILE A 79 26.98 -10.33 -39.88
CA ILE A 79 26.81 -9.10 -39.07
C ILE A 79 25.36 -8.65 -38.96
N LEU A 80 24.56 -8.84 -40.02
CA LEU A 80 23.14 -8.52 -40.02
C LEU A 80 22.36 -9.32 -38.97
N VAL A 81 22.68 -10.59 -38.77
CA VAL A 81 22.00 -11.45 -37.78
C VAL A 81 22.29 -10.94 -36.37
N ILE A 82 23.54 -10.54 -36.09
CA ILE A 82 23.92 -9.96 -34.80
C ILE A 82 23.16 -8.66 -34.54
N ILE A 83 23.08 -7.77 -35.55
CA ILE A 83 22.35 -6.50 -35.44
C ILE A 83 20.86 -6.74 -35.20
N PHE A 84 20.23 -7.64 -35.96
CA PHE A 84 18.81 -7.96 -35.78
C PHE A 84 18.55 -8.56 -34.38
N GLN A 85 19.43 -9.43 -33.89
CA GLN A 85 19.31 -10.01 -32.55
C GLN A 85 19.47 -8.94 -31.44
N GLY A 86 20.42 -8.02 -31.57
CA GLY A 86 20.58 -6.91 -30.63
C GLY A 86 19.36 -5.99 -30.61
N LEU A 87 18.78 -5.74 -31.78
CA LEU A 87 17.56 -4.94 -31.92
C LEU A 87 16.35 -5.64 -31.28
N THR A 88 16.18 -6.95 -31.48
CA THR A 88 15.09 -7.71 -30.84
C THR A 88 15.22 -7.75 -29.33
N TYR A 89 16.45 -7.93 -28.80
CA TYR A 89 16.71 -7.85 -27.36
C TYR A 89 16.40 -6.46 -26.80
N CYS A 90 16.82 -5.40 -27.48
CA CYS A 90 16.53 -4.03 -27.09
C CYS A 90 15.02 -3.77 -27.04
N LEU A 91 14.28 -4.15 -28.09
CA LEU A 91 12.83 -4.01 -28.14
C LEU A 91 12.12 -4.81 -27.03
N ALA A 92 12.59 -6.02 -26.72
CA ALA A 92 12.02 -6.84 -25.66
C ALA A 92 12.21 -6.21 -24.27
N ILE A 93 13.42 -5.72 -23.96
CA ILE A 93 13.71 -5.02 -22.69
C ILE A 93 12.83 -3.76 -22.56
N ILE A 94 12.72 -2.98 -23.64
CA ILE A 94 11.90 -1.76 -23.67
C ILE A 94 10.42 -2.10 -23.49
N GLY A 95 9.92 -3.14 -24.18
CA GLY A 95 8.53 -3.59 -24.06
C GLY A 95 8.16 -3.96 -22.62
N VAL A 96 9.00 -4.74 -21.94
CA VAL A 96 8.82 -5.07 -20.52
C VAL A 96 8.88 -3.81 -19.65
N SER A 97 9.82 -2.90 -19.93
CA SER A 97 9.98 -1.65 -19.19
C SER A 97 8.74 -0.74 -19.28
N ILE A 98 8.14 -0.65 -20.48
CA ILE A 98 6.90 0.11 -20.72
C ILE A 98 5.75 -0.52 -19.95
N ALA A 99 5.59 -1.85 -19.98
CA ALA A 99 4.55 -2.55 -19.24
C ALA A 99 4.64 -2.29 -17.73
N ILE A 100 5.85 -2.36 -17.15
CA ILE A 100 6.09 -2.04 -15.73
C ILE A 100 5.79 -0.58 -15.43
N LYS A 101 6.21 0.34 -16.31
CA LYS A 101 5.94 1.78 -16.15
C LYS A 101 4.44 2.07 -16.16
N TYR A 102 3.70 1.47 -17.08
CA TYR A 102 2.24 1.61 -17.17
C TYR A 102 1.55 1.06 -15.93
N TYR A 103 1.92 -0.16 -15.51
CA TYR A 103 1.38 -0.78 -14.29
C TYR A 103 1.59 0.09 -13.04
N LYS A 104 2.80 0.64 -12.86
CA LYS A 104 3.09 1.55 -11.74
C LYS A 104 2.27 2.83 -11.79
N ARG A 105 2.16 3.45 -12.98
CA ARG A 105 1.38 4.68 -13.17
C ARG A 105 -0.10 4.46 -12.88
N GLU A 106 -0.65 3.32 -13.30
CA GLU A 106 -2.04 2.99 -13.02
C GLU A 106 -2.32 2.81 -11.52
N LYS A 107 -1.40 2.14 -10.81
CA LYS A 107 -1.47 2.02 -9.34
C LYS A 107 -1.42 3.40 -8.66
N GLU A 108 -0.51 4.27 -9.09
CA GLU A 108 -0.35 5.63 -8.56
C GLU A 108 -1.59 6.49 -8.84
N ASN A 109 -2.12 6.45 -10.06
CA ASN A 109 -3.36 7.15 -10.43
C ASN A 109 -4.54 6.70 -9.57
N THR A 110 -4.68 5.39 -9.35
CA THR A 110 -5.76 4.83 -8.53
C THR A 110 -5.67 5.37 -7.10
N LEU A 111 -4.48 5.36 -6.51
CA LEU A 111 -4.25 5.90 -5.17
C LEU A 111 -4.53 7.41 -5.11
N ASN A 112 -4.05 8.19 -6.08
CA ASN A 112 -4.28 9.63 -6.15
C ASN A 112 -5.77 9.97 -6.29
N LEU A 113 -6.53 9.18 -7.06
CA LEU A 113 -7.99 9.33 -7.16
C LEU A 113 -8.67 8.99 -5.84
N THR A 114 -8.28 7.90 -5.16
CA THR A 114 -8.79 7.56 -3.83
C THR A 114 -8.51 8.68 -2.82
N LEU A 115 -7.28 9.22 -2.79
CA LEU A 115 -6.90 10.34 -1.94
C LEU A 115 -7.69 11.60 -2.26
N ALA A 116 -7.90 11.92 -3.54
CA ALA A 116 -8.69 13.07 -3.94
C ALA A 116 -10.16 12.94 -3.49
N LEU A 117 -10.75 11.74 -3.59
CA LEU A 117 -12.09 11.46 -3.08
C LEU A 117 -12.15 11.60 -1.56
N ALA A 118 -11.19 11.02 -0.83
CA ALA A 118 -11.09 11.14 0.62
C ALA A 118 -10.99 12.61 1.06
N LYS A 119 -10.07 13.38 0.46
CA LYS A 119 -9.92 14.83 0.70
C LYS A 119 -11.18 15.63 0.40
N SER A 120 -11.89 15.28 -0.68
CA SER A 120 -13.14 15.96 -1.03
C SER A 120 -14.23 15.73 0.02
N LEU A 121 -14.28 14.55 0.63
CA LEU A 121 -15.22 14.26 1.70
C LEU A 121 -14.83 14.93 3.00
N ASP A 122 -13.55 14.82 3.37
CA ASP A 122 -12.98 15.50 4.53
C ASP A 122 -13.23 17.02 4.44
N SER A 123 -13.15 17.64 3.26
CA SER A 123 -13.40 19.08 3.10
C SER A 123 -14.83 19.55 3.44
N ARG A 124 -15.81 18.62 3.44
CA ARG A 124 -17.20 18.90 3.83
C ARG A 124 -17.43 18.78 5.33
N ASP A 125 -16.46 18.24 6.05
CA ASP A 125 -16.48 18.17 7.49
C ASP A 125 -15.41 19.15 8.02
N PRO A 126 -15.82 20.29 8.61
CA PRO A 126 -14.90 21.32 9.11
C PRO A 126 -13.84 20.79 10.09
N TYR A 127 -14.02 19.57 10.61
CA TYR A 127 -13.22 18.93 11.63
C TYR A 127 -12.17 17.93 11.11
N THR A 128 -12.10 17.66 9.79
CA THR A 128 -11.40 16.47 9.26
C THR A 128 -10.30 16.76 8.24
N ALA A 129 -9.71 17.95 8.18
CA ALA A 129 -8.61 18.21 7.25
C ALA A 129 -7.44 17.22 7.48
N SER A 130 -7.36 16.17 6.65
CA SER A 130 -6.42 15.03 6.73
C SER A 130 -6.79 13.89 7.70
N HIS A 131 -8.03 13.83 8.21
CA HIS A 131 -8.49 12.75 9.11
C HIS A 131 -8.35 11.38 8.44
N SER A 132 -8.90 11.23 7.23
CA SER A 132 -8.88 9.95 6.53
C SER A 132 -7.44 9.48 6.25
N GLU A 133 -6.52 10.41 5.98
CA GLU A 133 -5.09 10.12 5.81
C GLU A 133 -4.41 9.67 7.11
N ASN A 134 -4.68 10.36 8.22
CA ASN A 134 -4.13 10.00 9.52
C ASN A 134 -4.62 8.62 9.96
N VAL A 135 -5.91 8.34 9.83
CA VAL A 135 -6.49 7.03 10.16
C VAL A 135 -5.86 5.93 9.29
N ALA A 136 -5.75 6.15 7.98
CA ALA A 136 -5.07 5.22 7.08
C ALA A 136 -3.61 4.96 7.48
N TYR A 137 -2.90 6.01 7.88
CA TYR A 137 -1.52 5.93 8.34
C TYR A 137 -1.38 5.14 9.66
N TYR A 138 -2.23 5.44 10.65
CA TYR A 138 -2.22 4.73 11.93
C TYR A 138 -2.57 3.26 11.76
N ALA A 139 -3.59 2.95 10.95
CA ALA A 139 -3.98 1.58 10.63
C ALA A 139 -2.86 0.82 9.89
N LEU A 140 -2.15 1.48 8.98
CA LEU A 140 -0.98 0.93 8.30
C LEU A 140 0.16 0.59 9.29
N CYS A 141 0.41 1.45 10.28
CA CYS A 141 1.42 1.21 11.31
C CYS A 141 1.10 -0.04 12.14
N VAL A 142 -0.15 -0.18 12.56
CA VAL A 142 -0.63 -1.38 13.27
C VAL A 142 -0.47 -2.63 12.40
N ALA A 143 -0.92 -2.57 11.14
CA ALA A 143 -0.81 -3.70 10.21
C ALA A 143 0.65 -4.17 10.02
N LYS A 144 1.59 -3.23 9.92
CA LYS A 144 3.04 -3.52 9.86
C LYS A 144 3.57 -4.12 11.16
N ALA A 145 3.16 -3.60 12.32
CA ALA A 145 3.56 -4.15 13.62
C ALA A 145 3.04 -5.57 13.84
N MET A 146 1.84 -5.87 13.34
CA MET A 146 1.25 -7.22 13.28
C MET A 146 1.89 -8.13 12.22
N ARG A 147 2.90 -7.64 11.47
CA ARG A 147 3.61 -8.38 10.41
C ARG A 147 2.69 -8.90 9.30
N LEU A 148 1.64 -8.15 8.97
CA LEU A 148 0.81 -8.47 7.82
C LEU A 148 1.61 -8.30 6.52
N SER A 149 1.24 -9.05 5.48
CA SER A 149 1.89 -8.94 4.16
C SER A 149 1.73 -7.52 3.59
N ASN A 150 2.71 -7.04 2.81
CA ASN A 150 2.66 -5.71 2.17
C ASN A 150 1.34 -5.46 1.41
N LYS A 151 0.80 -6.48 0.74
CA LYS A 151 -0.50 -6.38 0.06
C LYS A 151 -1.64 -6.04 1.02
N ARG A 152 -1.73 -6.74 2.17
CA ARG A 152 -2.74 -6.45 3.20
C ARG A 152 -2.52 -5.08 3.85
N CYS A 153 -1.28 -4.64 4.01
CA CYS A 153 -0.96 -3.30 4.48
C CYS A 153 -1.47 -2.22 3.50
N ASP A 154 -1.22 -2.39 2.20
CA ASP A 154 -1.77 -1.52 1.15
C ASP A 154 -3.31 -1.51 1.19
N ASP A 155 -3.94 -2.68 1.32
CA ASP A 155 -5.39 -2.81 1.39
C ASP A 155 -5.99 -2.10 2.62
N ILE A 156 -5.35 -2.22 3.79
CA ILE A 156 -5.75 -1.52 5.03
C ILE A 156 -5.60 -0.01 4.88
N HIS A 157 -4.51 0.45 4.27
CA HIS A 157 -4.31 1.87 4.00
C HIS A 157 -5.40 2.42 3.08
N THR A 158 -5.71 1.74 1.98
CA THR A 158 -6.81 2.13 1.08
C THR A 158 -8.17 2.08 1.79
N GLY A 159 -8.41 1.08 2.63
CA GLY A 159 -9.61 0.99 3.46
C GLY A 159 -9.74 2.16 4.43
N GLY A 160 -8.64 2.59 5.04
CA GLY A 160 -8.60 3.74 5.93
C GLY A 160 -8.93 5.06 5.23
N LEU A 161 -8.47 5.24 4.00
CA LEU A 161 -8.83 6.43 3.20
C LEU A 161 -10.32 6.47 2.83
N LEU A 162 -10.98 5.31 2.76
CA LEU A 162 -12.36 5.18 2.28
C LEU A 162 -13.38 4.87 3.36
N HIS A 163 -12.95 4.68 4.62
CA HIS A 163 -13.83 4.17 5.69
C HIS A 163 -15.09 5.03 5.85
N ASP A 164 -14.93 6.33 5.69
CA ASP A 164 -15.97 7.36 5.82
C ASP A 164 -16.64 7.77 4.50
N ILE A 165 -16.44 7.02 3.40
CA ILE A 165 -16.96 7.36 2.06
C ILE A 165 -18.49 7.61 2.06
N GLY A 166 -19.22 6.95 2.96
CA GLY A 166 -20.65 7.09 3.11
C GLY A 166 -21.13 8.41 3.72
N LYS A 167 -20.24 9.22 4.31
CA LYS A 167 -20.60 10.57 4.81
C LYS A 167 -21.11 11.47 3.68
N ILE A 168 -20.83 11.14 2.42
CA ILE A 168 -21.42 11.84 1.26
C ILE A 168 -22.96 11.88 1.29
N GLY A 169 -23.59 10.84 1.86
CA GLY A 169 -25.04 10.71 1.98
C GLY A 169 -25.63 11.44 3.18
N VAL A 170 -24.80 12.08 4.01
CA VAL A 170 -25.23 12.87 5.16
C VAL A 170 -25.31 14.35 4.75
N GLY A 171 -26.40 15.01 5.15
CA GLY A 171 -26.64 16.42 4.83
C GLY A 171 -25.63 17.35 5.51
N GLU A 172 -25.23 18.41 4.80
CA GLU A 172 -24.23 19.39 5.25
C GLU A 172 -24.61 20.04 6.59
N SER A 173 -25.90 20.32 6.80
CA SER A 173 -26.43 20.91 8.04
C SER A 173 -26.23 20.03 9.27
N ILE A 174 -26.07 18.72 9.08
CA ILE A 174 -25.81 17.75 10.15
C ILE A 174 -24.30 17.60 10.35
N LEU A 175 -23.52 17.45 9.27
CA LEU A 175 -22.07 17.26 9.34
C LEU A 175 -21.32 18.48 9.89
N SER A 176 -21.73 19.69 9.48
CA SER A 176 -21.08 20.95 9.91
C SER A 176 -21.60 21.50 11.23
N LYS A 177 -22.50 20.78 11.92
CA LYS A 177 -23.16 21.26 13.13
C LYS A 177 -22.18 21.32 14.31
N THR A 178 -22.04 22.50 14.91
CA THR A 178 -21.17 22.74 16.07
C THR A 178 -21.85 22.44 17.42
N SER A 179 -23.17 22.35 17.43
CA SER A 179 -23.98 22.00 18.60
C SER A 179 -24.22 20.49 18.69
N LYS A 180 -24.70 20.02 19.85
CA LYS A 180 -25.04 18.61 20.03
C LYS A 180 -26.08 18.19 18.97
N LEU A 181 -25.83 17.04 18.36
CA LEU A 181 -26.76 16.40 17.45
C LEU A 181 -28.00 15.93 18.22
N THR A 182 -29.17 16.00 17.58
CA THR A 182 -30.35 15.29 18.08
C THR A 182 -30.21 13.79 17.83
N ASP A 183 -31.03 12.99 18.50
CA ASP A 183 -30.99 11.53 18.30
C ASP A 183 -31.28 11.15 16.84
N GLU A 184 -32.20 11.86 16.16
CA GLU A 184 -32.49 11.63 14.75
C GLU A 184 -31.34 12.03 13.82
N GLU A 185 -30.62 13.09 14.15
CA GLU A 185 -29.42 13.52 13.41
C GLU A 185 -28.28 12.51 13.60
N PHE A 186 -28.09 12.03 14.84
CA PHE A 186 -27.09 11.02 15.15
C PHE A 186 -27.38 9.71 14.42
N GLU A 187 -28.64 9.25 14.40
CA GLU A 187 -29.03 8.06 13.64
C GLU A 187 -28.75 8.19 12.14
N ARG A 188 -28.90 9.40 11.56
CA ARG A 188 -28.50 9.64 10.16
C ARG A 188 -27.00 9.50 9.94
N ILE A 189 -26.18 10.00 10.87
CA ILE A 189 -24.71 9.81 10.79
C ILE A 189 -24.37 8.32 10.92
N ARG A 190 -25.00 7.58 11.83
CA ARG A 190 -24.75 6.14 12.02
C ARG A 190 -25.04 5.28 10.79
N GLN A 191 -25.76 5.80 9.79
CA GLN A 191 -25.99 5.10 8.52
C GLN A 191 -24.81 5.17 7.55
N HIS A 192 -23.80 6.04 7.76
CA HIS A 192 -22.71 6.20 6.80
C HIS A 192 -21.92 4.91 6.50
N PRO A 193 -21.70 3.96 7.43
CA PRO A 193 -21.02 2.71 7.09
C PRO A 193 -21.83 1.89 6.07
N ILE A 194 -23.16 1.88 6.22
CA ILE A 194 -24.09 1.19 5.33
C ILE A 194 -24.14 1.88 3.97
N ILE A 195 -24.28 3.21 3.96
CA ILE A 195 -24.28 4.01 2.73
C ILE A 195 -22.97 3.81 1.96
N GLY A 196 -21.84 3.89 2.67
CA GLY A 196 -20.52 3.69 2.08
C GLY A 196 -20.35 2.30 1.48
N TYR A 197 -20.73 1.25 2.21
CA TYR A 197 -20.74 -0.11 1.69
C TYR A 197 -21.60 -0.24 0.43
N GLU A 198 -22.84 0.27 0.45
CA GLU A 198 -23.76 0.20 -0.68
C GLU A 198 -23.24 0.92 -1.92
N MET A 199 -22.54 2.04 -1.73
CA MET A 199 -21.91 2.79 -2.82
C MET A 199 -20.81 1.99 -3.51
N VAL A 200 -19.94 1.28 -2.77
CA VAL A 200 -18.74 0.66 -3.35
C VAL A 200 -18.79 -0.87 -3.46
N LYS A 201 -19.87 -1.53 -2.99
CA LYS A 201 -20.00 -3.00 -2.98
C LYS A 201 -19.88 -3.68 -4.35
N HIS A 202 -20.10 -2.94 -5.43
CA HIS A 202 -20.00 -3.44 -6.80
C HIS A 202 -18.54 -3.57 -7.28
N ILE A 203 -17.59 -2.97 -6.58
CA ILE A 203 -16.15 -3.10 -6.84
C ILE A 203 -15.69 -4.46 -6.32
N SER A 204 -15.61 -5.45 -7.21
CA SER A 204 -15.28 -6.85 -6.86
C SER A 204 -13.97 -7.00 -6.07
N GLN A 205 -12.99 -6.14 -6.35
CA GLN A 205 -11.70 -6.16 -5.67
C GLN A 205 -11.81 -5.75 -4.19
N PHE A 206 -12.71 -4.82 -3.83
CA PHE A 206 -12.86 -4.35 -2.45
C PHE A 206 -13.41 -5.44 -1.53
N ARG A 207 -14.25 -6.34 -2.06
CA ARG A 207 -14.68 -7.54 -1.34
C ARG A 207 -13.53 -8.48 -1.07
N LYS A 208 -12.70 -8.75 -2.08
CA LYS A 208 -11.57 -9.70 -1.97
C LYS A 208 -10.49 -9.22 -1.00
N ASN A 209 -10.30 -7.90 -0.91
CA ASN A 209 -9.25 -7.28 -0.13
C ASN A 209 -9.71 -6.78 1.25
N GLY A 210 -10.98 -7.00 1.62
CA GLY A 210 -11.52 -6.62 2.94
C GLY A 210 -11.83 -5.13 3.13
N ILE A 211 -11.76 -4.33 2.07
CA ILE A 211 -12.08 -2.88 2.11
C ILE A 211 -13.54 -2.65 2.45
N LEU A 212 -14.44 -3.48 1.91
CA LEU A 212 -15.87 -3.39 2.24
C LEU A 212 -16.14 -3.61 3.74
N ASP A 213 -15.37 -4.50 4.37
CA ASP A 213 -15.51 -4.79 5.79
C ASP A 213 -15.02 -3.63 6.65
N MET A 214 -13.93 -2.97 6.25
CA MET A 214 -13.43 -1.76 6.91
C MET A 214 -14.47 -0.64 6.84
N ILE A 215 -15.07 -0.41 5.68
CA ILE A 215 -16.11 0.62 5.51
C ILE A 215 -17.35 0.27 6.33
N LEU A 216 -17.80 -0.99 6.32
CA LEU A 216 -19.06 -1.36 6.95
C LEU A 216 -18.96 -1.53 8.48
N TYR A 217 -17.82 -1.98 9.00
CA TYR A 217 -17.69 -2.45 10.38
C TYR A 217 -16.69 -1.66 11.24
N HIS A 218 -16.10 -0.56 10.77
CA HIS A 218 -15.15 0.23 11.60
C HIS A 218 -15.77 0.85 12.86
N HIS A 219 -17.09 0.90 12.97
CA HIS A 219 -17.82 1.31 14.17
C HIS A 219 -18.40 0.14 14.98
N GLU A 220 -18.08 -1.10 14.62
CA GLU A 220 -18.33 -2.24 15.50
C GLU A 220 -17.44 -2.16 16.73
N ARG A 221 -17.95 -2.60 17.87
CA ARG A 221 -17.25 -2.58 19.15
C ARG A 221 -16.97 -4.00 19.60
N TYR A 222 -15.80 -4.23 20.18
CA TYR A 222 -15.38 -5.57 20.62
C TYR A 222 -16.39 -6.23 21.59
N ASP A 223 -17.13 -5.44 22.38
CA ASP A 223 -18.19 -5.86 23.29
C ASP A 223 -19.54 -6.19 22.64
N GLY A 224 -19.70 -5.97 21.33
CA GLY A 224 -20.95 -6.19 20.59
C GLY A 224 -21.95 -5.04 20.68
N LYS A 225 -21.58 -3.89 21.28
CA LYS A 225 -22.46 -2.70 21.40
C LYS A 225 -22.29 -1.71 20.26
N GLY A 226 -21.51 -2.08 19.24
CA GLY A 226 -21.27 -1.27 18.06
C GLY A 226 -22.40 -1.32 17.05
N TYR A 227 -22.14 -0.80 15.86
CA TYR A 227 -23.07 -0.78 14.74
C TYR A 227 -22.30 -0.97 13.42
N PRO A 228 -22.96 -1.43 12.34
CA PRO A 228 -24.40 -1.62 12.14
C PRO A 228 -24.98 -2.99 12.49
N LYS A 229 -24.16 -4.01 12.73
CA LYS A 229 -24.59 -5.40 12.97
C LYS A 229 -24.45 -5.84 14.43
N GLY A 230 -23.67 -5.13 15.25
CA GLY A 230 -23.45 -5.51 16.65
C GLY A 230 -22.57 -6.76 16.76
N LEU A 231 -21.61 -6.90 15.84
CA LEU A 231 -20.66 -8.01 15.83
C LEU A 231 -19.80 -7.97 17.10
N LYS A 232 -19.49 -9.14 17.67
CA LYS A 232 -18.73 -9.23 18.92
C LYS A 232 -17.37 -9.89 18.72
N ALA A 233 -16.36 -9.33 19.38
CA ALA A 233 -15.00 -9.84 19.41
C ALA A 233 -14.46 -10.18 18.00
N GLU A 234 -14.11 -11.44 17.75
CA GLU A 234 -13.50 -11.90 16.49
C GLU A 234 -14.49 -12.05 15.33
N GLU A 235 -15.80 -11.93 15.58
CA GLU A 235 -16.79 -11.79 14.50
C GLU A 235 -16.55 -10.51 13.69
N ILE A 236 -15.93 -9.50 14.31
CA ILE A 236 -15.51 -8.28 13.64
C ILE A 236 -14.25 -8.60 12.81
N PRO A 237 -14.28 -8.33 11.49
CA PRO A 237 -13.10 -8.53 10.64
C PRO A 237 -11.88 -7.81 11.18
N LEU A 238 -10.72 -8.47 11.15
CA LEU A 238 -9.47 -7.95 11.73
C LEU A 238 -9.17 -6.51 11.27
N ALA A 239 -9.32 -6.25 9.97
CA ALA A 239 -9.06 -4.93 9.41
C ALA A 239 -10.00 -3.84 9.97
N ALA A 240 -11.27 -4.17 10.24
CA ALA A 240 -12.21 -3.26 10.87
C ALA A 240 -11.88 -3.00 12.35
N ARG A 241 -11.38 -4.02 13.08
CA ARG A 241 -10.87 -3.84 14.46
C ARG A 241 -9.64 -2.91 14.51
N ILE A 242 -8.74 -3.02 13.54
CA ILE A 242 -7.60 -2.08 13.38
C ILE A 242 -8.12 -0.66 13.13
N MET A 243 -9.06 -0.52 12.19
CA MET A 243 -9.67 0.76 11.84
C MET A 243 -10.33 1.44 13.04
N ALA A 244 -11.08 0.71 13.86
CA ALA A 244 -11.77 1.26 15.04
C ALA A 244 -10.82 1.96 16.03
N VAL A 245 -9.63 1.38 16.26
CA VAL A 245 -8.61 1.98 17.15
C VAL A 245 -7.98 3.21 16.49
N ALA A 246 -7.61 3.11 15.21
CA ALA A 246 -6.99 4.20 14.47
C ALA A 246 -7.91 5.43 14.34
N ASP A 247 -9.18 5.21 14.00
CA ASP A 247 -10.22 6.25 13.89
C ASP A 247 -10.46 6.94 15.24
N SER A 248 -10.65 6.15 16.30
CA SER A 248 -10.87 6.70 17.64
C SER A 248 -9.67 7.52 18.14
N PHE A 249 -8.45 7.07 17.86
CA PHE A 249 -7.25 7.83 18.23
C PHE A 249 -7.15 9.15 17.46
N ASP A 250 -7.35 9.13 16.14
CA ASP A 250 -7.34 10.37 15.37
C ASP A 250 -8.43 11.31 15.87
N ALA A 251 -9.68 10.85 16.02
CA ALA A 251 -10.79 11.68 16.51
C ALA A 251 -10.57 12.29 17.91
N MET A 252 -9.77 11.66 18.78
CA MET A 252 -9.37 12.20 20.09
C MET A 252 -8.25 13.24 19.98
N THR A 253 -7.36 13.12 18.99
CA THR A 253 -6.13 13.92 18.86
C THR A 253 -6.23 15.05 17.84
N SER A 254 -7.02 14.89 16.77
CA SER A 254 -7.11 15.81 15.63
C SER A 254 -7.91 17.09 15.92
N ARG A 255 -8.66 17.13 17.03
CA ARG A 255 -9.63 18.19 17.33
C ARG A 255 -9.07 19.60 17.51
N ARG A 256 -7.76 19.82 17.70
CA ARG A 256 -7.23 21.18 18.00
C ARG A 256 -5.84 21.39 17.42
N VAL A 257 -5.80 22.21 16.37
CA VAL A 257 -4.70 22.54 15.44
C VAL A 257 -3.31 22.80 16.08
N TYR A 258 -3.18 23.03 17.39
CA TYR A 258 -1.87 23.22 18.05
C TYR A 258 -1.95 22.92 19.57
N ARG A 259 -1.66 21.69 20.08
CA ARG A 259 -1.58 21.41 21.54
C ARG A 259 -0.79 20.15 21.99
N PRO A 260 -0.42 20.04 23.29
CA PRO A 260 0.78 19.37 23.81
C PRO A 260 0.60 17.86 24.10
N GLN A 261 1.71 17.20 24.50
CA GLN A 261 1.85 15.78 24.88
C GLN A 261 0.73 15.22 25.80
N THR A 262 0.01 16.08 26.52
CA THR A 262 -1.14 15.74 27.36
C THR A 262 -2.30 15.09 26.60
N ASP A 263 -2.56 15.50 25.34
CA ASP A 263 -3.70 14.99 24.56
C ASP A 263 -3.44 13.55 24.04
N ILE A 264 -2.18 13.21 23.76
CA ILE A 264 -1.76 11.85 23.41
C ILE A 264 -1.88 10.91 24.61
N ASN A 265 -1.41 11.35 25.78
CA ASN A 265 -1.53 10.58 27.02
C ASN A 265 -2.99 10.30 27.39
N TYR A 266 -3.88 11.28 27.17
CA TYR A 266 -5.33 11.08 27.32
C TYR A 266 -5.85 10.02 26.34
N ALA A 267 -5.52 10.12 25.06
CA ALA A 267 -5.97 9.15 24.05
C ALA A 267 -5.46 7.72 24.36
N ILE A 268 -4.20 7.57 24.77
CA ILE A 268 -3.63 6.29 25.22
C ILE A 268 -4.40 5.76 26.44
N ALA A 269 -4.67 6.60 27.43
CA ALA A 269 -5.40 6.22 28.63
C ALA A 269 -6.83 5.75 28.30
N GLU A 270 -7.52 6.43 27.37
CA GLU A 270 -8.88 6.07 26.98
C GLU A 270 -8.90 4.77 26.14
N ILE A 271 -7.93 4.56 25.24
CA ILE A 271 -7.76 3.28 24.53
C ILE A 271 -7.49 2.15 25.52
N ARG A 272 -6.57 2.36 26.47
CA ARG A 272 -6.22 1.37 27.51
C ARG A 272 -7.41 1.02 28.39
N LYS A 273 -8.21 2.01 28.77
CA LYS A 273 -9.43 1.84 29.59
C LYS A 273 -10.53 1.06 28.85
N ASN A 274 -10.68 1.27 27.55
CA ASN A 274 -11.72 0.63 26.74
C ASN A 274 -11.25 -0.68 26.08
N LYS A 275 -10.10 -1.21 26.49
CA LYS A 275 -9.54 -2.49 26.03
C LYS A 275 -10.49 -3.65 26.37
N GLY A 276 -10.85 -4.46 25.37
CA GLY A 276 -11.82 -5.55 25.51
C GLY A 276 -13.29 -5.11 25.56
N ALA A 277 -13.55 -3.80 25.58
CA ALA A 277 -14.89 -3.23 25.48
C ALA A 277 -15.11 -2.62 24.10
N GLN A 278 -14.56 -1.45 23.84
CA GLN A 278 -14.62 -0.84 22.51
C GLN A 278 -13.61 -1.48 21.56
N PHE A 279 -12.40 -1.70 22.05
CA PHE A 279 -11.26 -2.08 21.24
C PHE A 279 -10.86 -3.53 21.49
N ASP A 280 -10.36 -4.16 20.43
CA ASP A 280 -9.68 -5.44 20.54
C ASP A 280 -8.48 -5.34 21.49
N PRO A 281 -8.33 -6.25 22.47
CA PRO A 281 -7.23 -6.22 23.43
C PRO A 281 -5.82 -6.26 22.83
N GLU A 282 -5.60 -7.09 21.82
CA GLU A 282 -4.29 -7.27 21.18
C GLU A 282 -3.94 -6.03 20.36
N ILE A 283 -4.89 -5.56 19.55
CA ILE A 283 -4.69 -4.41 18.67
C ILE A 283 -4.50 -3.12 19.49
N ALA A 284 -5.27 -2.94 20.56
CA ALA A 284 -5.12 -1.79 21.45
C ALA A 284 -3.72 -1.75 22.08
N GLU A 285 -3.17 -2.89 22.52
CA GLU A 285 -1.83 -2.95 23.09
C GLU A 285 -0.76 -2.62 22.05
N ILE A 286 -0.84 -3.23 20.86
CA ILE A 286 0.06 -2.94 19.73
C ILE A 286 0.01 -1.45 19.39
N PHE A 287 -1.19 -0.86 19.34
CA PHE A 287 -1.37 0.56 19.04
C PHE A 287 -0.71 1.45 20.09
N ILE A 288 -0.96 1.17 21.37
CA ILE A 288 -0.34 1.90 22.49
C ILE A 288 1.18 1.83 22.40
N GLU A 289 1.75 0.64 22.17
CA GLU A 289 3.20 0.48 22.00
C GLU A 289 3.75 1.30 20.83
N ILE A 290 3.04 1.37 19.70
CA ILE A 290 3.45 2.17 18.54
C ILE A 290 3.49 3.65 18.90
N VAL A 291 2.48 4.16 19.60
CA VAL A 291 2.39 5.58 19.97
C VAL A 291 3.45 5.93 21.03
N GLU A 292 3.62 5.10 22.07
CA GLU A 292 4.62 5.32 23.12
C GLU A 292 6.07 5.21 22.58
N LYS A 293 6.34 4.29 21.64
CA LYS A 293 7.63 4.22 20.92
C LYS A 293 7.78 5.35 19.88
N GLY A 294 6.66 5.86 19.37
CA GLY A 294 6.58 6.98 18.43
C GLY A 294 7.05 8.30 19.02
N GLU A 295 6.98 8.46 20.35
CA GLU A 295 7.63 9.58 21.07
C GLU A 295 9.17 9.52 21.02
N ASN A 296 9.77 8.39 20.63
CA ASN A 296 11.23 8.22 20.57
C ASN A 296 11.83 7.86 19.19
N GLU A 297 11.13 7.25 18.22
CA GLU A 297 11.75 7.00 16.87
C GLU A 297 10.83 6.51 15.73
N VAL A 298 9.58 6.10 16.00
CA VAL A 298 8.78 5.35 15.00
C VAL A 298 7.96 6.24 14.05
N LEU A 299 7.53 7.44 14.47
CA LEU A 299 6.75 8.36 13.61
C LEU A 299 7.57 8.90 12.42
N SER A 300 8.89 9.05 12.57
CA SER A 300 9.78 9.52 11.50
C SER A 300 9.94 8.49 10.37
N ARG A 301 9.88 7.18 10.69
CA ARG A 301 10.14 6.09 9.73
C ARG A 301 8.97 5.77 8.81
N CYS A 302 7.75 6.21 9.12
CA CYS A 302 6.59 6.00 8.24
C CYS A 302 6.33 7.17 7.28
N LEU A 303 6.82 8.39 7.56
CA LEU A 303 6.87 9.49 6.56
C LEU A 303 7.74 9.10 5.34
N ASP A 304 8.78 8.31 5.59
CA ASP A 304 9.62 7.73 4.55
C ASP A 304 8.89 6.70 3.66
N CYS A 305 7.70 6.20 4.03
CA CYS A 305 6.96 5.18 3.27
C CYS A 305 5.73 5.71 2.51
N VAL A 306 5.16 6.85 2.91
CA VAL A 306 3.99 7.45 2.23
C VAL A 306 4.42 8.47 1.17
N ALA A 307 5.63 9.01 1.27
CA ALA A 307 6.28 9.81 0.23
C ALA A 307 7.16 8.97 -0.73
N GLU A 308 7.03 7.63 -0.74
CA GLU A 308 7.81 6.67 -1.55
C GLU A 308 7.01 6.02 -2.69
#